data_AF-A0A5C8L303-F1
#
_entry.id   AF-A0A5C8L303-F1
#
_cell.length_a   1.000
_cell.length_b   1.000
_cell.length_c   1.000
_cell.angle_alpha   90.00
_cell.angle_beta   90.00
_cell.angle_gamma   90.00
#
_symmetry.space_group_name_H-M   'P 1'
#
loop_
_entity.id
_entity.type
_entity.pdbx_description
1 polymer ?
#
loop_
_entity_poly.entity_id
_entity_poly.type
_entity_poly.pdbx_seq_one_letter_code
_entity_poly.pdbx_strand_id
1 'polypeptide(L)'
;MRRKFSPIEIAIGILIAIGLIVSLRTLFIPILVLGIIFLLYKFPPSRWRLSSFSRGSAKGKSKKGKFRVINGNKDSKPDDFPKYH
;
A
#
# COMPACT_ATOMS: atom_id res chain seq x y z
N MET A 1 -46.96 41.71 9.04
CA MET A 1 -46.11 42.65 9.80
C MET A 1 -44.65 42.23 9.66
N ARG A 2 -43.79 43.03 9.01
CA ARG A 2 -42.35 42.72 8.89
C ARG A 2 -41.65 43.21 10.16
N ARG A 3 -41.22 42.28 11.03
CA ARG A 3 -40.36 42.63 12.17
C ARG A 3 -39.02 43.10 11.63
N LYS A 4 -38.56 44.27 12.09
CA LYS A 4 -37.21 44.77 11.84
C LYS A 4 -36.35 44.33 13.01
N PHE A 5 -35.32 43.54 12.75
CA PHE A 5 -34.38 43.11 13.78
C PHE A 5 -33.54 44.31 14.23
N SER A 6 -33.36 44.44 15.54
CA SER A 6 -32.47 45.46 16.11
C SER A 6 -31.00 45.08 15.85
N PRO A 7 -30.09 46.05 15.63
CA PRO A 7 -28.66 45.77 15.52
C PRO A 7 -28.09 44.94 16.70
N ILE A 8 -28.66 45.13 17.90
CA ILE A 8 -28.30 44.36 19.10
C ILE A 8 -28.72 42.89 18.99
N GLU A 9 -29.91 42.60 18.48
CA GLU A 9 -30.39 41.23 18.30
C GLU A 9 -29.51 40.49 17.28
N ILE A 10 -29.10 41.18 16.22
CA ILE A 10 -28.18 40.65 15.21
C ILE A 10 -26.81 40.36 15.84
N ALA A 11 -26.27 41.29 16.62
CA ALA A 11 -24.98 41.12 17.29
C ALA A 11 -24.99 39.91 18.24
N ILE A 12 -26.05 39.77 19.05
CA ILE A 12 -26.23 38.63 19.96
C ILE A 12 -26.36 37.33 19.17
N GLY A 13 -27.15 37.32 18.10
CA GLY A 13 -27.32 36.15 17.23
C GLY A 13 -25.99 35.69 16.62
N ILE A 14 -25.17 36.63 16.14
CA ILE A 14 -23.82 36.33 15.60
C ILE A 14 -22.93 35.74 16.69
N LEU A 15 -22.92 36.31 17.89
CA LEU A 15 -22.07 35.84 18.99
C LEU A 15 -22.44 34.41 19.41
N ILE A 16 -23.74 34.11 19.48
CA ILE A 16 -24.25 32.76 19.76
C ILE A 16 -23.84 31.79 18.64
N ALA A 17 -24.01 32.19 17.38
CA ALA A 17 -23.65 31.35 16.24
C ALA A 17 -22.16 30.99 16.25
N ILE A 18 -21.27 31.97 16.51
CA ILE A 18 -19.82 31.73 16.63
C ILE A 18 -19.52 30.80 17.82
N GLY A 19 -20.13 31.05 18.98
CA GLY A 19 -19.95 30.20 20.17
C GLY A 19 -20.35 28.73 19.91
N LEU A 20 -21.46 28.51 19.21
CA LEU A 20 -21.89 27.18 18.81
C LEU A 20 -20.91 26.53 17.82
N ILE A 21 -20.47 27.26 16.79
CA ILE A 21 -19.50 26.74 15.82
C ILE A 21 -18.19 26.33 16.50
N VAL A 22 -17.71 27.11 17.46
CA VAL A 22 -16.49 26.79 18.24
C VAL A 22 -16.72 25.57 19.12
N SER A 23 -17.86 25.48 19.81
CA SER A 23 -18.20 24.33 20.68
C SER A 23 -18.30 23.02 19.87
N LEU A 24 -18.91 23.08 18.68
CA LEU A 24 -19.08 21.95 17.78
C LEU A 24 -17.77 21.48 17.13
N ARG A 25 -16.64 22.21 17.27
CA ARG A 25 -15.33 21.70 16.81
C ARG A 25 -14.94 20.38 17.45
N THR A 26 -15.38 20.14 18.69
CA THR A 26 -15.16 18.86 19.38
C THR A 26 -15.88 17.70 18.70
N LEU A 27 -17.03 17.96 18.05
CA LEU A 27 -17.79 16.98 17.25
C LEU A 27 -17.27 16.88 15.81
N PHE A 28 -16.50 17.86 15.33
CA PHE A 28 -15.96 17.84 13.97
C PHE A 28 -15.02 16.66 13.74
N ILE A 29 -14.11 16.38 14.68
CA ILE A 29 -13.16 15.25 14.58
C ILE A 29 -13.89 13.90 14.47
N PRO A 30 -14.81 13.51 15.37
CA PRO A 30 -15.49 12.22 15.26
C PRO A 30 -16.35 12.11 14.00
N ILE A 31 -17.04 13.18 13.58
CA ILE A 31 -17.81 13.20 12.33
C ILE A 31 -16.90 13.01 11.12
N LEU A 32 -15.75 13.71 11.09
CA LEU A 32 -14.77 13.61 10.02
C LEU A 32 -14.18 12.20 9.95
N VAL A 33 -13.82 11.60 11.09
CA VAL A 33 -13.30 10.23 11.17
C VAL A 33 -14.33 9.24 10.64
N LEU A 34 -15.59 9.34 11.08
CA LEU A 34 -16.67 8.46 10.62
C LEU A 34 -16.92 8.65 9.11
N GLY A 35 -16.88 9.89 8.62
CA GLY A 35 -16.99 10.22 7.20
C GLY A 35 -15.85 9.65 6.36
N ILE A 36 -14.60 9.76 6.82
CA ILE A 36 -13.43 9.18 6.15
C ILE A 36 -13.55 7.65 6.12
N ILE A 37 -13.87 7.00 7.24
CA ILE A 37 -14.07 5.54 7.31
C ILE A 37 -15.16 5.12 6.33
N PHE A 38 -16.31 5.81 6.33
CA PHE A 38 -17.42 5.53 5.42
C PHE A 38 -17.01 5.72 3.95
N LEU A 39 -16.27 6.79 3.65
CA LEU A 39 -15.77 7.08 2.31
C LEU A 39 -14.85 5.95 1.81
N LEU A 40 -13.90 5.52 2.64
CA LEU A 40 -13.00 4.42 2.31
C LEU A 40 -13.72 3.07 2.25
N TYR A 41 -14.73 2.85 3.09
CA TYR A 41 -15.58 1.66 3.01
C TYR A 41 -16.36 1.62 1.69
N LYS A 42 -16.99 2.75 1.33
CA LYS A 42 -17.81 2.88 0.11
C LYS A 42 -16.96 2.84 -1.15
N PHE A 43 -15.79 3.47 -1.10
CA PHE A 43 -14.84 3.55 -2.20
C PHE A 43 -13.49 3.01 -1.71
N PRO A 44 -13.37 1.67 -1.60
CA PRO A 44 -12.12 1.07 -1.18
C PRO A 44 -10.99 1.54 -2.11
N PRO A 45 -9.88 2.06 -1.56
CA PRO A 45 -8.81 2.61 -2.38
C PRO A 45 -8.29 1.53 -3.32
N SER A 46 -8.50 1.73 -4.63
CA SER A 46 -8.09 0.80 -5.69
C SER A 46 -6.59 0.49 -5.69
N ARG A 47 -5.80 1.36 -5.04
CA ARG A 47 -4.34 1.31 -4.90
C ARG A 47 -3.85 0.22 -3.95
N TRP A 48 -4.73 -0.37 -3.14
CA TRP A 48 -4.40 -1.51 -2.26
C TRP A 48 -4.67 -2.86 -2.90
N ARG A 49 -5.17 -2.88 -4.15
CA ARG A 49 -4.93 -4.03 -5.01
C ARG A 49 -3.43 -4.01 -5.30
N LEU A 50 -2.63 -4.57 -4.38
CA LEU A 50 -1.33 -5.11 -4.73
C LEU A 50 -1.60 -5.93 -5.98
N SER A 51 -1.09 -5.48 -7.13
CA SER A 51 -0.89 -6.38 -8.23
C SER A 51 -0.12 -7.53 -7.59
N SER A 52 -0.77 -8.68 -7.49
CA SER A 52 -0.17 -9.89 -6.98
C SER A 52 1.19 -9.95 -7.63
N PHE A 53 2.24 -9.71 -6.84
CA PHE A 53 3.61 -9.81 -7.29
C PHE A 53 3.68 -11.25 -7.78
N SER A 54 3.54 -11.43 -9.10
CA SER A 54 3.77 -12.70 -9.71
C SER A 54 5.22 -12.96 -9.36
N ARG A 55 5.43 -13.77 -8.32
CA ARG A 55 6.66 -14.50 -8.10
C ARG A 55 6.74 -15.44 -9.29
N GLY A 56 7.01 -14.86 -10.47
CA GLY A 56 7.65 -15.56 -11.55
C GLY A 56 8.92 -16.05 -10.93
N SER A 57 8.94 -17.33 -10.57
CA SER A 57 10.16 -17.99 -10.14
C SER A 57 11.23 -17.52 -11.10
N ALA A 58 12.32 -16.95 -10.60
CA ALA A 58 13.53 -16.82 -11.37
C ALA A 58 13.98 -18.25 -11.72
N LYS A 59 13.32 -18.83 -12.72
CA LYS A 59 13.63 -20.12 -13.31
C LYS A 59 14.90 -19.82 -14.07
N GLY A 60 16.02 -19.88 -13.36
CA GLY A 60 17.34 -19.86 -13.93
C GLY A 60 17.29 -20.75 -15.15
N LYS A 61 17.58 -20.17 -16.32
CA LYS A 61 17.49 -20.84 -17.60
C LYS A 61 18.55 -21.94 -17.60
N SER A 62 18.22 -23.09 -17.02
CA SER A 62 19.07 -24.27 -17.03
C SER A 62 19.23 -24.65 -18.49
N LYS A 63 20.40 -24.34 -19.06
CA LYS A 63 20.74 -24.80 -20.39
C LYS A 63 20.86 -26.32 -20.27
N LYS A 64 19.88 -27.04 -20.80
CA LYS A 64 20.00 -28.50 -21.03
C LYS A 64 21.17 -28.71 -22.00
N GLY A 65 22.37 -28.92 -21.45
CA GLY A 65 23.50 -29.40 -22.22
C GLY A 65 23.19 -30.81 -22.71
N LYS A 66 23.32 -31.06 -24.01
CA LYS A 66 23.25 -32.42 -24.55
C LYS A 66 24.46 -33.18 -24.03
N PHE A 67 24.25 -34.40 -23.54
CA PHE A 67 25.34 -35.31 -23.19
C PHE A 67 26.28 -35.47 -24.40
N ARG A 68 27.55 -35.18 -24.21
CA ARG A 68 28.61 -35.42 -25.19
C ARG A 68 29.50 -36.50 -24.61
N VAL A 69 29.71 -37.58 -25.36
CA VAL A 69 30.64 -38.64 -24.98
C VAL A 69 32.03 -38.01 -25.00
N ILE A 70 32.67 -37.96 -23.84
CA ILE A 70 34.07 -37.59 -23.70
C ILE A 70 34.85 -38.84 -24.04
N ASN A 71 35.64 -38.81 -25.12
CA ASN A 71 36.58 -39.88 -25.40
C ASN A 71 37.64 -39.86 -24.29
N GLY A 72 37.57 -40.86 -23.40
CA GLY A 72 38.56 -40.99 -22.34
C GLY A 72 39.95 -41.20 -22.93
N ASN A 73 40.92 -40.42 -22.47
CA ASN A 73 42.31 -40.63 -22.83
C ASN A 73 42.85 -41.79 -21.98
N LYS A 74 42.52 -43.02 -22.40
CA LYS A 74 42.82 -44.23 -21.63
C LYS A 74 44.33 -44.52 -21.52
N ASP A 75 45.13 -43.85 -22.35
CA ASP A 75 46.58 -44.08 -22.47
C ASP A 75 47.43 -42.89 -22.00
N SER A 76 46.83 -41.80 -21.50
CA SER A 76 47.63 -40.70 -20.95
C SER A 76 48.03 -40.97 -19.52
N LYS A 77 49.28 -41.44 -19.41
CA LYS A 77 50.24 -41.35 -18.30
C LYS A 77 49.74 -41.81 -16.90
N PRO A 78 50.49 -42.69 -16.23
CA PRO A 78 50.11 -43.24 -14.92
C PRO A 78 50.03 -42.22 -13.76
N ASP A 79 50.34 -40.95 -14.02
CA ASP A 79 50.33 -39.87 -13.03
C ASP A 79 48.96 -39.18 -12.86
N ASP A 80 47.97 -39.48 -13.70
CA ASP A 80 46.63 -38.85 -13.68
C ASP A 80 45.63 -39.53 -12.72
N PHE A 81 46.05 -40.55 -11.97
CA PHE A 81 45.18 -41.21 -10.99
C PHE A 81 45.14 -40.42 -9.67
N PRO A 82 43.95 -40.13 -9.12
CA PRO A 82 43.85 -39.43 -7.84
C PRO A 82 44.50 -40.27 -6.74
N LYS A 83 45.43 -39.65 -6.02
CA LYS A 83 46.15 -40.29 -4.92
C LYS A 83 45.18 -40.44 -3.74
N TYR A 84 44.84 -41.68 -3.40
CA TYR A 84 44.08 -41.97 -2.19
C TYR A 84 44.96 -41.64 -0.97
N HIS A 85 44.46 -40.76 -0.11
CA HIS A 85 45.01 -40.48 1.22
C HIS A 85 44.32 -41.34 2.27
#